data_AF-A0A087CXS7-F1
#
_entry.id   AF-A0A087CXS7-F1
#
_cell.length_a   1.000
_cell.length_b   1.000
_cell.length_c   1.000
_cell.angle_alpha   90.00
_cell.angle_beta   90.00
_cell.angle_gamma   90.00
#
_symmetry.space_group_name_H-M   'P 1'
#
loop_
_entity.id
_entity.type
_entity.pdbx_description
1 polymer ?
#
loop_
_entity_poly.entity_id
_entity_poly.type
_entity_poly.pdbx_seq_one_letter_code
_entity_poly.pdbx_strand_id
1 'polypeptide(L)'
;MDENVNNANDANAQTAYFAGGCFWGLERYFQNVDGVIDTTVGYAQSNIENPTYEQVCSGATDAAETVKVTFDPARVSLRTLTLLFLEVIDPFSVNQQGEDRGRQYRTGLFYASDAEGDSGEAQRAAQKAVYIAALEQLVDRQPQRPAVLVEPLRNFYPAEDYHQDYLINNPGGYCHVPIAAIANVKRRQKYVERIWDLTLEQFAVTQHAATERPFVNEYDHEFEPGIYVDIVSGEPLFSSRDKFDSGCGWPAFSKPLKASLLTEHEDHRIPGRDRIEVRTSETQIHLGHVFEDGPADRGGLRYCMNSAALRFVPRSQMEAEGYGAWIPAVDGEAGEPADYCA
;
A
#
# COMPACT_ATOMS: atom_id res chain seq x y z
N MET A 1 8.61 -40.51 -11.24
CA MET A 1 7.79 -40.65 -10.04
C MET A 1 8.40 -39.74 -9.01
N ASP A 2 7.98 -38.48 -9.01
CA ASP A 2 8.22 -37.50 -7.94
C ASP A 2 7.08 -36.48 -8.02
N GLU A 3 5.86 -36.99 -8.01
CA GLU A 3 4.67 -36.24 -7.61
C GLU A 3 4.56 -36.42 -6.11
N ASN A 4 4.98 -35.45 -5.29
CA ASN A 4 4.51 -35.25 -3.89
C ASN A 4 5.33 -34.18 -3.15
N VAL A 5 5.32 -32.93 -3.63
CA VAL A 5 5.72 -31.77 -2.78
C VAL A 5 4.66 -30.65 -2.75
N ASN A 6 3.57 -30.73 -3.51
CA ASN A 6 2.60 -29.62 -3.61
C ASN A 6 1.29 -29.78 -2.81
N ASN A 7 1.07 -30.86 -2.05
CA ASN A 7 -0.29 -31.18 -1.59
C ASN A 7 -0.66 -30.72 -0.16
N ALA A 8 0.22 -29.98 0.54
CA ALA A 8 -0.08 -29.49 1.89
C ALA A 8 -0.53 -28.02 1.95
N ASN A 9 -0.16 -27.21 0.95
CA ASN A 9 -0.49 -25.77 0.91
C ASN A 9 -1.87 -25.45 0.28
N ASP A 10 -2.43 -26.35 -0.53
CA ASP A 10 -3.74 -26.13 -1.17
C ASP A 10 -4.94 -26.37 -0.25
N ALA A 11 -4.76 -27.11 0.86
CA ALA A 11 -5.88 -27.53 1.72
C ALA A 11 -6.57 -26.38 2.48
N ASN A 12 -5.95 -25.18 2.53
CA ASN A 12 -6.49 -23.99 3.21
C ASN A 12 -6.57 -22.76 2.29
N ALA A 13 -6.41 -22.93 0.98
CA ALA A 13 -6.53 -21.83 0.03
C ALA A 13 -7.93 -21.20 0.13
N GLN A 14 -8.00 -19.87 -0.02
CA GLN A 14 -9.26 -19.13 -0.06
C GLN A 14 -9.42 -18.42 -1.39
N THR A 15 -10.66 -18.18 -1.80
CA THR A 15 -10.97 -17.45 -3.03
C THR A 15 -11.63 -16.10 -2.73
N ALA A 16 -11.31 -15.08 -3.54
CA ALA A 16 -11.93 -13.77 -3.52
C ALA A 16 -12.13 -13.24 -4.95
N TYR A 17 -13.15 -12.39 -5.15
CA TYR A 17 -13.57 -11.95 -6.47
C TYR A 17 -13.61 -10.42 -6.55
N PHE A 18 -12.77 -9.85 -7.41
CA PHE A 18 -12.56 -8.40 -7.54
C PHE A 18 -12.90 -7.94 -8.96
N ALA A 19 -13.88 -7.04 -9.08
CA ALA A 19 -14.20 -6.34 -10.33
C ALA A 19 -13.70 -4.90 -10.24
N GLY A 20 -12.85 -4.47 -11.17
CA GLY A 20 -12.12 -3.20 -11.06
C GLY A 20 -11.72 -2.58 -12.39
N GLY A 21 -12.58 -2.71 -13.41
CA GLY A 21 -12.28 -2.29 -14.77
C GLY A 21 -11.84 -3.44 -15.65
N CYS A 22 -11.01 -3.17 -16.66
CA CYS A 22 -10.43 -4.19 -17.51
C CYS A 22 -9.67 -5.23 -16.66
N PHE A 23 -10.06 -6.50 -16.73
CA PHE A 23 -9.48 -7.51 -15.85
C PHE A 23 -8.02 -7.86 -16.18
N TRP A 24 -7.49 -7.47 -17.35
CA TRP A 24 -6.12 -7.82 -17.78
C TRP A 24 -5.06 -7.21 -16.87
N GLY A 25 -5.20 -5.91 -16.61
CA GLY A 25 -4.30 -5.18 -15.70
C GLY A 25 -4.45 -5.64 -14.26
N LEU A 26 -5.70 -5.89 -13.84
CA LEU A 26 -5.99 -6.28 -12.47
C LEU A 26 -5.52 -7.70 -12.14
N GLU A 27 -5.68 -8.64 -13.07
CA GLU A 27 -5.13 -10.00 -12.97
C GLU A 27 -3.61 -9.92 -12.81
N ARG A 28 -2.94 -9.20 -13.72
CA ARG A 28 -1.49 -9.06 -13.67
C ARG A 28 -1.01 -8.42 -12.37
N TYR A 29 -1.77 -7.46 -11.82
CA TYR A 29 -1.48 -6.86 -10.53
C TYR A 29 -1.52 -7.89 -9.40
N PHE A 30 -2.61 -8.67 -9.29
CA PHE A 30 -2.75 -9.71 -8.26
C PHE A 30 -1.74 -10.85 -8.40
N GLN A 31 -1.39 -11.25 -9.62
CA GLN A 31 -0.35 -12.27 -9.86
C GLN A 31 1.02 -11.89 -9.28
N ASN A 32 1.28 -10.60 -9.07
CA ASN A 32 2.52 -10.13 -8.48
C ASN A 32 2.46 -10.01 -6.94
N VAL A 33 1.33 -10.32 -6.30
CA VAL A 33 1.18 -10.29 -4.84
C VAL A 33 1.71 -11.60 -4.24
N ASP A 34 2.60 -11.51 -3.26
CA ASP A 34 3.15 -12.71 -2.60
C ASP A 34 2.06 -13.37 -1.76
N GLY A 35 1.79 -14.66 -2.02
CA GLY A 35 0.73 -15.41 -1.35
C GLY A 35 -0.53 -15.60 -2.20
N VAL A 36 -0.64 -14.90 -3.34
CA VAL A 36 -1.58 -15.31 -4.40
C VAL A 36 -1.05 -16.60 -5.04
N ILE A 37 -1.91 -17.60 -5.13
CA ILE A 37 -1.61 -18.94 -5.65
C ILE A 37 -1.99 -19.01 -7.14
N ASP A 38 -3.19 -18.51 -7.47
CA ASP A 38 -3.76 -18.60 -8.80
C ASP A 38 -4.71 -17.43 -9.07
N THR A 39 -4.86 -17.06 -10.34
CA THR A 39 -5.82 -16.05 -10.81
C THR A 39 -6.59 -16.58 -12.00
N THR A 40 -7.87 -16.24 -12.10
CA THR A 40 -8.69 -16.51 -13.28
C THR A 40 -9.53 -15.29 -13.60
N VAL A 41 -9.47 -14.79 -14.84
CA VAL A 41 -10.38 -13.73 -15.29
C VAL A 41 -11.69 -14.30 -15.81
N GLY A 42 -12.77 -13.56 -15.61
CA GLY A 42 -14.09 -14.00 -16.00
C GLY A 42 -15.18 -12.96 -15.81
N TYR A 43 -16.42 -13.42 -15.99
CA TYR A 43 -17.62 -12.62 -16.01
C TYR A 43 -18.49 -12.98 -14.79
N ALA A 44 -18.54 -12.10 -13.80
CA ALA A 44 -19.37 -12.29 -12.61
C ALA A 44 -20.71 -11.56 -12.71
N GLN A 45 -21.70 -11.98 -11.91
CA GLN A 45 -23.02 -11.33 -11.82
C GLN A 45 -23.77 -11.27 -13.18
N SER A 46 -23.53 -12.21 -14.09
CA SER A 46 -24.25 -12.29 -15.36
C SER A 46 -25.72 -12.68 -15.14
N ASN A 47 -26.61 -12.18 -15.99
CA ASN A 47 -28.02 -12.59 -16.09
C ASN A 47 -28.23 -13.76 -17.07
N ILE A 48 -27.22 -14.09 -17.86
CA ILE A 48 -27.21 -15.28 -18.74
C ILE A 48 -26.10 -16.24 -18.34
N GLU A 49 -26.24 -17.50 -18.71
CA GLU A 49 -25.24 -18.52 -18.47
C GLU A 49 -24.11 -18.45 -19.51
N ASN A 50 -22.85 -18.60 -19.09
CA ASN A 50 -21.66 -18.66 -19.95
C ASN A 50 -21.63 -17.57 -21.06
N PRO A 51 -21.71 -16.26 -20.71
CA PRO A 51 -21.71 -15.21 -21.73
C PRO A 51 -20.36 -15.16 -22.48
N THR A 52 -20.38 -14.88 -23.77
CA THR A 52 -19.15 -14.57 -24.54
C THR A 52 -18.70 -13.14 -24.29
N TYR A 53 -17.43 -12.84 -24.57
CA TYR A 53 -16.90 -11.47 -24.48
C TYR A 53 -17.77 -10.46 -25.24
N GLU A 54 -18.23 -10.79 -26.46
CA GLU A 54 -19.06 -9.89 -27.27
C GLU A 54 -20.42 -9.61 -26.60
N GLN A 55 -21.01 -10.60 -25.93
CA GLN A 55 -22.27 -10.42 -25.20
C GLN A 55 -22.07 -9.55 -23.96
N VAL A 56 -20.93 -9.69 -23.27
CA VAL A 56 -20.57 -8.84 -22.13
C VAL A 56 -20.34 -7.40 -22.59
N CYS A 57 -19.56 -7.19 -23.65
CA CYS A 57 -19.30 -5.86 -24.23
C CYS A 57 -20.56 -5.18 -24.75
N SER A 58 -21.59 -5.95 -25.16
CA SER A 58 -22.88 -5.38 -25.56
C SER A 58 -23.66 -4.76 -24.39
N GLY A 59 -23.26 -5.04 -23.14
CA GLY A 59 -23.93 -4.59 -21.92
C GLY A 59 -25.23 -5.33 -21.59
N ALA A 60 -25.64 -6.33 -22.38
CA ALA A 60 -26.94 -7.00 -22.22
C ALA A 60 -26.96 -8.02 -21.07
N THR A 61 -25.80 -8.52 -20.67
CA THR A 61 -25.67 -9.59 -19.66
C THR A 61 -25.65 -9.07 -18.24
N ASP A 62 -25.43 -7.77 -18.04
CA ASP A 62 -25.11 -7.14 -16.75
C ASP A 62 -23.86 -7.74 -16.05
N ALA A 63 -23.07 -8.57 -16.75
CA ALA A 63 -21.87 -9.15 -16.17
C ALA A 63 -20.82 -8.08 -15.84
N ALA A 64 -19.97 -8.32 -14.84
CA ALA A 64 -18.77 -7.54 -14.55
C ALA A 64 -17.53 -8.35 -14.92
N GLU A 65 -16.56 -7.70 -15.57
CA GLU A 65 -15.20 -8.23 -15.66
C GLU A 65 -14.62 -8.34 -14.25
N THR A 66 -14.21 -9.56 -13.89
CA THR A 66 -13.86 -9.94 -12.53
C THR A 66 -12.64 -10.84 -12.53
N VAL A 67 -11.73 -10.60 -11.60
CA VAL A 67 -10.60 -11.48 -11.30
C VAL A 67 -11.00 -12.34 -10.09
N LYS A 68 -11.03 -13.66 -10.28
CA LYS A 68 -11.00 -14.63 -9.19
C LYS A 68 -9.56 -14.76 -8.72
N VAL A 69 -9.31 -14.55 -7.44
CA VAL A 69 -7.99 -14.67 -6.80
C VAL A 69 -8.04 -15.81 -5.80
N THR A 70 -7.22 -16.83 -6.00
CA THR A 70 -6.98 -17.90 -5.04
C THR A 70 -5.71 -17.58 -4.27
N PHE A 71 -5.74 -17.60 -2.94
CA PHE A 71 -4.61 -17.16 -2.11
C PHE A 71 -4.43 -18.01 -0.86
N ASP A 72 -3.20 -18.00 -0.34
CA ASP A 72 -2.82 -18.60 0.93
C ASP A 72 -3.04 -17.58 2.07
N PRO A 73 -4.04 -17.79 2.94
CA PRO A 73 -4.35 -16.86 4.03
C PRO A 73 -3.24 -16.77 5.09
N ALA A 74 -2.28 -17.71 5.12
CA ALA A 74 -1.11 -17.61 6.00
C ALA A 74 -0.03 -16.65 5.47
N ARG A 75 -0.10 -16.29 4.18
CA ARG A 75 0.88 -15.41 3.50
C ARG A 75 0.32 -14.04 3.16
N VAL A 76 -0.97 -13.98 2.79
CA VAL A 76 -1.66 -12.73 2.48
C VAL A 76 -3.09 -12.76 3.00
N SER A 77 -3.50 -11.70 3.69
CA SER A 77 -4.86 -11.60 4.22
C SER A 77 -5.83 -11.08 3.15
N LEU A 78 -7.12 -11.40 3.29
CA LEU A 78 -8.15 -10.78 2.44
C LEU A 78 -8.19 -9.26 2.61
N ARG A 79 -7.88 -8.76 3.81
CA ARG A 79 -7.75 -7.32 4.09
C ARG A 79 -6.67 -6.73 3.20
N THR A 80 -5.46 -7.27 3.23
CA THR A 80 -4.34 -6.83 2.38
C THR A 80 -4.74 -6.80 0.90
N LEU A 81 -5.33 -7.87 0.36
CA LEU A 81 -5.78 -7.91 -1.04
C LEU A 81 -6.82 -6.83 -1.35
N THR A 82 -7.77 -6.60 -0.45
CA THR A 82 -8.80 -5.57 -0.59
C THR A 82 -8.20 -4.17 -0.58
N LEU A 83 -7.24 -3.89 0.31
CA LEU A 83 -6.58 -2.60 0.38
C LEU A 83 -5.73 -2.33 -0.88
N LEU A 84 -4.96 -3.33 -1.33
CA LEU A 84 -4.20 -3.24 -2.58
C LEU A 84 -5.10 -3.00 -3.79
N PHE A 85 -6.27 -3.64 -3.83
CA PHE A 85 -7.29 -3.41 -4.87
C PHE A 85 -7.79 -1.97 -4.86
N LEU A 86 -8.16 -1.43 -3.68
CA LEU A 86 -8.66 -0.06 -3.55
C LEU A 86 -7.62 1.01 -3.94
N GLU A 87 -6.33 0.69 -3.90
CA GLU A 87 -5.25 1.60 -4.32
C GLU A 87 -5.06 1.71 -5.84
N VAL A 88 -5.54 0.73 -6.62
CA VAL A 88 -5.32 0.67 -8.07
C VAL A 88 -6.57 0.91 -8.91
N ILE A 89 -7.73 0.99 -8.27
CA ILE A 89 -8.98 1.42 -8.92
C ILE A 89 -9.28 2.89 -8.59
N ASP A 90 -10.16 3.51 -9.37
CA ASP A 90 -10.93 4.67 -8.93
C ASP A 90 -12.19 4.18 -8.20
N PRO A 91 -12.25 4.23 -6.86
CA PRO A 91 -13.37 3.68 -6.10
C PRO A 91 -14.63 4.56 -6.15
N PHE A 92 -14.58 5.75 -6.75
CA PHE A 92 -15.70 6.68 -6.85
C PHE A 92 -16.31 6.72 -8.25
N SER A 93 -15.60 6.20 -9.25
CA SER A 93 -16.08 6.13 -10.62
C SER A 93 -17.19 5.09 -10.79
N VAL A 94 -18.27 5.50 -11.47
CA VAL A 94 -19.44 4.65 -11.73
C VAL A 94 -19.35 4.08 -13.14
N ASN A 95 -19.30 2.73 -13.25
CA ASN A 95 -19.27 2.00 -14.52
C ASN A 95 -18.14 2.46 -15.46
N GLN A 96 -16.99 2.86 -14.91
CA GLN A 96 -15.82 3.26 -15.67
C GLN A 96 -14.56 3.06 -14.85
N GLN A 97 -13.46 2.64 -15.49
CA GLN A 97 -12.10 2.65 -14.93
C GLN A 97 -11.13 3.02 -16.05
N GLY A 98 -10.31 4.06 -15.84
CA GLY A 98 -9.52 4.64 -16.92
C GLY A 98 -10.40 5.07 -18.10
N GLU A 99 -10.03 4.63 -19.31
CA GLU A 99 -10.78 4.90 -20.54
C GLU A 99 -11.93 3.89 -20.79
N ASP A 100 -11.98 2.80 -20.02
CA ASP A 100 -12.96 1.73 -20.19
C ASP A 100 -14.30 2.10 -19.55
N ARG A 101 -15.35 2.22 -20.37
CA ARG A 101 -16.70 2.64 -19.96
C ARG A 101 -17.74 1.56 -20.24
N GLY A 102 -18.59 1.31 -19.25
CA GLY A 102 -19.67 0.33 -19.34
C GLY A 102 -19.90 -0.41 -18.04
N ARG A 103 -21.08 -1.03 -17.90
CA ARG A 103 -21.42 -1.80 -16.68
C ARG A 103 -20.48 -2.97 -16.44
N GLN A 104 -19.87 -3.51 -17.49
CA GLN A 104 -18.85 -4.55 -17.38
C GLN A 104 -17.59 -4.10 -16.65
N TYR A 105 -17.31 -2.80 -16.61
CA TYR A 105 -16.15 -2.21 -15.93
C TYR A 105 -16.48 -1.59 -14.57
N ARG A 106 -17.65 -1.90 -14.01
CA ARG A 106 -18.03 -1.43 -12.68
C ARG A 106 -17.12 -2.03 -11.60
N THR A 107 -16.91 -1.28 -10.54
CA THR A 107 -16.15 -1.73 -9.38
C THR A 107 -17.02 -2.56 -8.44
N GLY A 108 -16.54 -3.73 -8.01
CA GLY A 108 -17.26 -4.64 -7.14
C GLY A 108 -16.36 -5.58 -6.34
N LEU A 109 -16.76 -5.85 -5.10
CA LEU A 109 -16.19 -6.83 -4.19
C LEU A 109 -17.25 -7.91 -3.97
N PHE A 110 -17.10 -9.05 -4.63
CA PHE A 110 -18.09 -10.12 -4.58
C PHE A 110 -17.69 -11.16 -3.54
N TYR A 111 -18.48 -11.30 -2.48
CA TYR A 111 -18.21 -12.27 -1.42
C TYR A 111 -18.84 -13.63 -1.76
N ALA A 112 -18.03 -14.67 -1.60
CA ALA A 112 -18.34 -16.04 -2.00
C ALA A 112 -17.98 -17.02 -0.89
N SER A 113 -18.29 -18.29 -1.11
CA SER A 113 -17.79 -19.38 -0.29
C SER A 113 -17.53 -20.60 -1.16
N ASP A 114 -16.44 -21.28 -0.85
CA ASP A 114 -16.10 -22.59 -1.41
C ASP A 114 -16.66 -23.74 -0.55
N ALA A 115 -17.31 -23.41 0.58
CA ALA A 115 -17.90 -24.34 1.53
C ALA A 115 -19.44 -24.33 1.46
N GLU A 116 -20.05 -25.48 1.72
CA GLU A 116 -21.51 -25.63 1.76
C GLU A 116 -22.05 -25.48 3.20
N GLY A 117 -23.34 -25.14 3.34
CA GLY A 117 -24.02 -25.06 4.64
C GLY A 117 -23.56 -23.88 5.52
N ASP A 118 -23.60 -24.07 6.85
CA ASP A 118 -23.34 -23.02 7.85
C ASP A 118 -21.92 -22.45 7.76
N SER A 119 -20.93 -23.29 7.42
CA SER A 119 -19.55 -22.85 7.22
C SER A 119 -19.41 -21.89 6.03
N GLY A 120 -20.22 -22.09 4.98
CA GLY A 120 -20.22 -21.21 3.83
C GLY A 120 -20.95 -19.88 4.06
N GLU A 121 -21.96 -19.87 4.91
CA GLU A 121 -22.55 -18.61 5.38
C GLU A 121 -21.58 -17.81 6.25
N ALA A 122 -20.87 -18.46 7.16
CA ALA A 122 -19.84 -17.83 7.99
C ALA A 122 -18.69 -17.25 7.15
N GLN A 123 -18.21 -17.98 6.13
CA GLN A 123 -17.17 -17.50 5.23
C GLN A 123 -17.62 -16.24 4.46
N ARG A 124 -18.84 -16.27 3.87
CA ARG A 124 -19.40 -15.10 3.18
C ARG A 124 -19.54 -13.89 4.11
N ALA A 125 -20.01 -14.10 5.33
CA ALA A 125 -20.13 -13.04 6.33
C ALA A 125 -18.76 -12.43 6.70
N ALA A 126 -17.73 -13.27 6.87
CA ALA A 126 -16.37 -12.82 7.15
C ALA A 126 -15.78 -12.00 5.99
N GLN A 127 -15.93 -12.48 4.74
CA GLN A 127 -15.47 -11.72 3.56
C GLN A 127 -16.18 -10.37 3.43
N LYS A 128 -17.51 -10.37 3.58
CA LYS A 128 -18.32 -9.14 3.54
C LYS A 128 -17.87 -8.15 4.61
N ALA A 129 -17.59 -8.60 5.83
CA ALA A 129 -17.13 -7.74 6.91
C ALA A 129 -15.78 -7.08 6.60
N VAL A 130 -14.83 -7.83 6.02
CA VAL A 130 -13.53 -7.29 5.59
C VAL A 130 -13.71 -6.21 4.51
N TYR A 131 -14.55 -6.47 3.50
CA TYR A 131 -14.82 -5.52 2.43
C TYR A 131 -15.48 -4.23 2.94
N ILE A 132 -16.49 -4.35 3.80
CA ILE A 132 -17.17 -3.20 4.39
C ILE A 132 -16.18 -2.37 5.22
N ALA A 133 -15.39 -3.00 6.09
CA ALA A 133 -14.42 -2.30 6.92
C ALA A 133 -13.37 -1.55 6.09
N ALA A 134 -12.90 -2.13 4.97
CA ALA A 134 -11.99 -1.46 4.06
C ALA A 134 -12.61 -0.23 3.38
N LEU A 135 -13.89 -0.32 2.97
CA LEU A 135 -14.61 0.81 2.38
C LEU A 135 -14.95 1.90 3.42
N GLU A 136 -15.26 1.53 4.66
CA GLU A 136 -15.45 2.49 5.76
C GLU A 136 -14.16 3.28 6.01
N GLN A 137 -13.02 2.60 6.07
CA GLN A 137 -11.71 3.23 6.22
C GLN A 137 -11.37 4.15 5.02
N LEU A 138 -11.78 3.78 3.80
CA LEU A 138 -11.68 4.66 2.63
C LEU A 138 -12.52 5.93 2.79
N VAL A 139 -13.77 5.80 3.25
CA VAL A 139 -14.69 6.92 3.48
C VAL A 139 -14.17 7.86 4.57
N ASP A 140 -13.58 7.32 5.64
CA ASP A 140 -12.98 8.12 6.69
C ASP A 140 -11.83 9.00 6.16
N ARG A 141 -11.04 8.48 5.20
CA ARG A 141 -9.98 9.26 4.55
C ARG A 141 -10.48 10.23 3.50
N GLN A 142 -11.46 9.80 2.72
CA GLN A 142 -12.03 10.59 1.63
C GLN A 142 -13.54 10.60 1.82
N PRO A 143 -14.10 11.62 2.50
CA PRO A 143 -15.52 11.72 2.84
C PRO A 143 -16.46 11.85 1.64
N GLN A 144 -16.55 10.78 0.86
CA GLN A 144 -17.35 10.62 -0.35
C GLN A 144 -17.82 9.17 -0.40
N ARG A 145 -19.05 8.95 -0.85
CA ARG A 145 -19.59 7.59 -0.98
C ARG A 145 -18.91 6.84 -2.15
N PRO A 146 -18.24 5.70 -1.92
CA PRO A 146 -17.66 4.89 -2.99
C PRO A 146 -18.74 4.30 -3.91
N ALA A 147 -18.40 4.13 -5.18
CA ALA A 147 -19.20 3.42 -6.18
C ALA A 147 -18.99 1.89 -6.13
N VAL A 148 -18.00 1.42 -5.37
CA VAL A 148 -17.67 0.00 -5.19
C VAL A 148 -18.85 -0.76 -4.59
N LEU A 149 -19.36 -1.75 -5.33
CA LEU A 149 -20.44 -2.62 -4.86
C LEU A 149 -19.89 -3.70 -3.92
N VAL A 150 -20.61 -4.05 -2.86
CA VAL A 150 -20.30 -5.20 -1.99
C VAL A 150 -21.50 -6.12 -1.95
N GLU A 151 -21.42 -7.24 -2.68
CA GLU A 151 -22.57 -8.09 -2.99
C GLU A 151 -22.21 -9.57 -2.91
N PRO A 152 -23.18 -10.48 -2.66
CA PRO A 152 -22.91 -11.90 -2.77
C PRO A 152 -22.61 -12.25 -4.24
N LEU A 153 -21.62 -13.09 -4.46
CA LEU A 153 -21.36 -13.65 -5.79
C LEU A 153 -22.56 -14.52 -6.20
N ARG A 154 -23.18 -14.20 -7.34
CA ARG A 154 -24.31 -14.94 -7.91
C ARG A 154 -23.84 -16.04 -8.85
N ASN A 155 -22.91 -15.70 -9.74
CA ASN A 155 -22.27 -16.61 -10.68
C ASN A 155 -20.93 -16.00 -11.12
N PHE A 156 -20.04 -16.87 -11.58
CA PHE A 156 -18.77 -16.51 -12.20
C PHE A 156 -18.51 -17.50 -13.34
N TYR A 157 -18.32 -16.97 -14.54
CA TYR A 157 -17.99 -17.76 -15.73
C TYR A 157 -16.58 -17.37 -16.18
N PRO A 158 -15.62 -18.32 -16.23
CA PRO A 158 -14.28 -18.03 -16.76
C PRO A 158 -14.37 -17.43 -18.17
N ALA A 159 -13.57 -16.40 -18.43
CA ALA A 159 -13.42 -15.85 -19.76
C ALA A 159 -12.65 -16.81 -20.66
N GLU A 160 -12.74 -16.57 -21.97
CA GLU A 160 -12.05 -17.32 -23.00
C GLU A 160 -10.52 -17.35 -22.78
N ASP A 161 -9.85 -18.42 -23.22
CA ASP A 161 -8.41 -18.66 -22.97
C ASP A 161 -7.50 -17.49 -23.37
N TYR A 162 -7.88 -16.72 -24.41
CA TYR A 162 -7.10 -15.57 -24.87
C TYR A 162 -7.14 -14.37 -23.92
N HIS A 163 -8.08 -14.33 -22.97
CA HIS A 163 -8.13 -13.32 -21.90
C HIS A 163 -7.29 -13.72 -20.69
N GLN A 164 -7.07 -15.01 -20.46
CA GLN A 164 -6.28 -15.51 -19.35
C GLN A 164 -4.80 -15.15 -19.55
N ASP A 165 -4.13 -14.67 -18.50
CA ASP A 165 -2.72 -14.30 -18.53
C ASP A 165 -2.38 -13.28 -19.64
N TYR A 166 -3.34 -12.42 -20.00
CA TYR A 166 -3.24 -11.60 -21.21
C TYR A 166 -1.96 -10.74 -21.26
N LEU A 167 -1.59 -10.08 -20.16
CA LEU A 167 -0.38 -9.23 -20.09
C LEU A 167 0.92 -10.03 -19.93
N ILE A 168 0.87 -11.30 -19.55
CA ILE A 168 2.03 -12.19 -19.64
C ILE A 168 2.26 -12.55 -21.11
N ASN A 169 1.20 -12.93 -21.81
CA ASN A 169 1.23 -13.32 -23.21
C ASN A 169 1.45 -12.14 -24.17
N ASN A 170 1.06 -10.92 -23.75
CA ASN A 170 1.15 -9.68 -24.51
C ASN A 170 1.77 -8.56 -23.63
N PRO A 171 3.10 -8.52 -23.42
CA PRO A 171 3.72 -7.57 -22.49
C PRO A 171 3.54 -6.08 -22.82
N GLY A 172 3.20 -5.74 -24.07
CA GLY A 172 2.85 -4.38 -24.52
C GLY A 172 1.34 -4.16 -24.68
N GLY A 173 0.52 -5.07 -24.16
CA GLY A 173 -0.93 -5.01 -24.22
C GLY A 173 -1.51 -3.84 -23.41
N TYR A 174 -2.78 -3.55 -23.67
CA TYR A 174 -3.49 -2.49 -22.97
C TYR A 174 -3.62 -2.80 -21.46
N CYS A 175 -3.43 -1.78 -20.62
CA CYS A 175 -3.55 -1.89 -19.18
C CYS A 175 -3.88 -0.51 -18.59
N HIS A 176 -5.03 -0.37 -17.92
CA HIS A 176 -5.39 0.87 -17.21
C HIS A 176 -4.74 0.95 -15.82
N VAL A 177 -4.44 -0.20 -15.21
CA VAL A 177 -3.68 -0.25 -13.95
C VAL A 177 -2.27 0.27 -14.20
N PRO A 178 -1.74 1.22 -13.41
CA PRO A 178 -0.40 1.76 -13.63
C PRO A 178 0.67 0.65 -13.61
N ILE A 179 1.51 0.60 -14.64
CA ILE A 179 2.61 -0.39 -14.74
C ILE A 179 3.55 -0.32 -13.53
N ALA A 180 3.79 0.89 -13.01
CA ALA A 180 4.56 1.09 -11.79
C ALA A 180 3.89 0.44 -10.56
N ALA A 181 2.56 0.42 -10.46
CA ALA A 181 1.86 -0.26 -9.37
C ALA A 181 2.04 -1.77 -9.47
N ILE A 182 1.88 -2.35 -10.67
CA ILE A 182 2.12 -3.78 -10.94
C ILE A 182 3.55 -4.17 -10.56
N ALA A 183 4.55 -3.39 -10.99
CA ALA A 183 5.95 -3.68 -10.72
C ALA A 183 6.31 -3.59 -9.22
N ASN A 184 5.62 -2.75 -8.45
CA ASN A 184 5.96 -2.46 -7.06
C ASN A 184 5.01 -3.09 -6.03
N VAL A 185 4.02 -3.88 -6.45
CA VAL A 185 2.98 -4.39 -5.55
C VAL A 185 3.54 -5.22 -4.39
N LYS A 186 4.61 -5.99 -4.58
CA LYS A 186 5.26 -6.75 -3.50
C LYS A 186 5.80 -5.84 -2.39
N ARG A 187 6.46 -4.75 -2.79
CA ARG A 187 6.96 -3.76 -1.83
C ARG A 187 5.79 -3.05 -1.15
N ARG A 188 4.74 -2.72 -1.91
CA ARG A 188 3.55 -2.08 -1.36
C ARG A 188 2.80 -2.97 -0.36
N GLN A 189 2.65 -4.26 -0.68
CA GLN A 189 2.00 -5.28 0.15
C GLN A 189 2.57 -5.33 1.56
N LYS A 190 3.90 -5.24 1.71
CA LYS A 190 4.60 -5.26 3.01
C LYS A 190 4.10 -4.18 3.98
N TYR A 191 3.59 -3.07 3.45
CA TYR A 191 3.28 -1.88 4.23
C TYR A 191 1.84 -1.40 4.10
N VAL A 192 1.05 -1.95 3.17
CA VAL A 192 -0.29 -1.42 2.84
C VAL A 192 -1.21 -1.34 4.05
N GLU A 193 -1.26 -2.37 4.90
CA GLU A 193 -2.12 -2.33 6.09
C GLU A 193 -1.68 -1.23 7.07
N ARG A 194 -0.37 -1.12 7.35
CA ARG A 194 0.18 -0.05 8.20
C ARG A 194 -0.13 1.33 7.64
N ILE A 195 0.06 1.51 6.34
CA ILE A 195 -0.20 2.78 5.65
C ILE A 195 -1.68 3.14 5.76
N TRP A 196 -2.55 2.14 5.64
CA TRP A 196 -3.97 2.36 5.81
C TRP A 196 -4.31 2.72 7.27
N ASP A 197 -3.62 2.16 8.25
CA ASP A 197 -3.89 2.45 9.66
C ASP A 197 -3.29 3.78 10.16
N LEU A 198 -2.59 4.53 9.30
CA LEU A 198 -2.13 5.90 9.60
C LEU A 198 -3.31 6.85 9.86
N THR A 199 -3.06 7.86 10.71
CA THR A 199 -4.01 8.97 10.88
C THR A 199 -4.15 9.79 9.59
N LEU A 200 -5.20 10.61 9.49
CA LEU A 200 -5.42 11.46 8.31
C LEU A 200 -4.23 12.38 8.01
N GLU A 201 -3.62 12.98 9.03
CA GLU A 201 -2.45 13.85 8.87
C GLU A 201 -1.21 13.05 8.47
N GLN A 202 -0.95 11.91 9.13
CA GLN A 202 0.17 11.02 8.78
C GLN A 202 0.05 10.50 7.34
N PHE A 203 -1.14 10.09 6.91
CA PHE A 203 -1.38 9.65 5.54
C PHE A 203 -1.18 10.80 4.55
N ALA A 204 -1.73 11.98 4.82
CA ALA A 204 -1.58 13.14 3.95
C ALA A 204 -0.11 13.56 3.81
N VAL A 205 0.64 13.60 4.91
CA VAL A 205 2.08 13.90 4.89
C VAL A 205 2.83 12.84 4.11
N THR A 206 2.74 11.57 4.53
CA THR A 206 3.59 10.48 4.00
C THR A 206 3.26 10.09 2.56
N GLN A 207 1.97 10.07 2.18
CA GLN A 207 1.51 9.58 0.86
C GLN A 207 1.21 10.71 -0.14
N HIS A 208 0.88 11.91 0.32
CA HIS A 208 0.51 13.05 -0.54
C HIS A 208 1.46 14.24 -0.47
N ALA A 209 2.60 14.08 0.22
CA ALA A 209 3.59 15.14 0.41
C ALA A 209 2.99 16.43 0.99
N ALA A 210 1.98 16.29 1.85
CA ALA A 210 1.49 17.40 2.65
C ALA A 210 2.55 17.81 3.69
N THR A 211 2.36 18.98 4.29
CA THR A 211 3.21 19.46 5.38
C THR A 211 2.32 19.76 6.59
N GLU A 212 2.64 19.17 7.73
CA GLU A 212 1.93 19.41 8.99
C GLU A 212 2.11 20.88 9.44
N ARG A 213 1.24 21.35 10.33
CA ARG A 213 1.32 22.73 10.80
C ARG A 213 2.56 22.96 11.69
N PRO A 214 3.24 24.11 11.56
CA PRO A 214 4.40 24.41 12.39
C PRO A 214 4.01 24.60 13.86
N PHE A 215 4.93 24.28 14.77
CA PHE A 215 4.88 24.47 16.24
C PHE A 215 3.81 23.69 17.01
N VAL A 216 2.94 22.95 16.33
CA VAL A 216 1.84 22.19 16.97
C VAL A 216 1.98 20.68 16.81
N ASN A 217 3.07 20.26 16.19
CA ASN A 217 3.39 18.85 15.99
C ASN A 217 4.14 18.26 17.18
N GLU A 218 4.15 16.93 17.25
CA GLU A 218 4.61 16.18 18.43
C GLU A 218 6.11 16.34 18.71
N TYR A 219 6.94 16.46 17.66
CA TYR A 219 8.40 16.34 17.80
C TYR A 219 9.19 17.64 17.59
N ASP A 220 8.55 18.78 17.34
CA ASP A 220 9.23 20.09 17.27
C ASP A 220 10.10 20.33 18.52
N HIS A 221 9.50 20.20 19.70
CA HIS A 221 10.15 20.42 21.00
C HIS A 221 10.58 19.13 21.73
N GLU A 222 10.58 17.99 21.05
CA GLU A 222 11.07 16.72 21.62
C GLU A 222 12.60 16.65 21.52
N PHE A 223 13.30 16.50 22.64
CA PHE A 223 14.77 16.44 22.72
C PHE A 223 15.29 15.33 23.64
N GLU A 224 14.41 14.44 24.09
CA GLU A 224 14.81 13.28 24.88
C GLU A 224 15.76 12.37 24.08
N PRO A 225 16.67 11.64 24.76
CA PRO A 225 17.51 10.65 24.11
C PRO A 225 16.66 9.56 23.42
N GLY A 226 16.92 9.29 22.13
CA GLY A 226 16.22 8.26 21.37
C GLY A 226 16.50 8.34 19.87
N ILE A 227 15.74 7.57 19.10
CA ILE A 227 15.78 7.58 17.63
C ILE A 227 14.40 7.92 17.05
N TYR A 228 14.41 8.47 15.85
CA TYR A 228 13.21 8.70 15.05
C TYR A 228 13.20 7.69 13.91
N VAL A 229 12.15 6.88 13.86
CA VAL A 229 12.00 5.82 12.87
C VAL A 229 10.94 6.21 11.83
N ASP A 230 11.03 5.64 10.63
CA ASP A 230 9.97 5.67 9.63
C ASP A 230 8.68 5.13 10.25
N ILE A 231 7.60 5.92 10.20
CA ILE A 231 6.32 5.56 10.81
C ILE A 231 5.68 4.31 10.18
N VAL A 232 6.03 3.99 8.94
CA VAL A 232 5.51 2.86 8.18
C VAL A 232 6.36 1.60 8.38
N SER A 233 7.66 1.69 8.12
CA SER A 233 8.56 0.53 8.16
C SER A 233 9.17 0.26 9.53
N GLY A 234 9.25 1.28 10.39
CA GLY A 234 10.03 1.24 11.61
C GLY A 234 11.55 1.33 11.40
N GLU A 235 12.02 1.62 10.18
CA GLU A 235 13.44 1.81 9.89
C GLU A 235 13.99 3.05 10.62
N PRO A 236 15.10 2.95 11.38
CA PRO A 236 15.70 4.11 12.05
C PRO A 236 16.27 5.12 11.06
N LEU A 237 15.78 6.37 11.13
CA LEU A 237 16.17 7.43 10.19
C LEU A 237 17.10 8.46 10.83
N PHE A 238 16.78 8.93 12.04
CA PHE A 238 17.51 10.00 12.71
C PHE A 238 17.80 9.69 14.18
N SER A 239 18.92 10.21 14.69
CA SER A 239 19.26 10.19 16.11
C SER A 239 18.89 11.51 16.77
N SER A 240 18.43 11.48 18.03
CA SER A 240 18.19 12.70 18.79
C SER A 240 19.47 13.52 19.03
N ARG A 241 20.68 12.91 18.93
CA ARG A 241 21.96 13.65 18.98
C ARG A 241 22.13 14.66 17.85
N ASP A 242 21.59 14.31 16.68
CA ASP A 242 21.69 15.12 15.48
C ASP A 242 20.51 16.10 15.35
N LYS A 243 19.51 15.97 16.22
CA LYS A 243 18.40 16.92 16.36
C LYS A 243 18.88 18.23 16.98
N PHE A 244 18.31 19.34 16.54
CA PHE A 244 18.55 20.67 17.11
C PHE A 244 17.31 21.55 17.01
N ASP A 245 17.23 22.59 17.85
CA ASP A 245 16.18 23.60 17.76
C ASP A 245 16.51 24.57 16.64
N SER A 246 15.72 24.51 15.56
CA SER A 246 15.83 25.41 14.42
C SER A 246 14.94 26.65 14.55
N GLY A 247 13.96 26.66 15.47
CA GLY A 247 12.92 27.68 15.53
C GLY A 247 11.98 27.72 14.32
N CYS A 248 12.04 26.72 13.42
CA CYS A 248 11.23 26.68 12.21
C CYS A 248 9.82 26.11 12.42
N GLY A 249 9.61 25.41 13.55
CA GLY A 249 8.33 24.80 13.92
C GLY A 249 8.17 23.34 13.51
N TRP A 250 9.24 22.67 13.08
CA TRP A 250 9.27 21.25 12.75
C TRP A 250 10.56 20.63 13.31
N PRO A 251 10.56 19.31 13.63
CA PRO A 251 11.78 18.63 14.05
C PRO A 251 12.87 18.76 12.98
N ALA A 252 14.02 19.30 13.42
CA ALA A 252 15.16 19.59 12.56
C ALA A 252 16.37 18.73 12.97
N PHE A 253 16.98 18.07 11.98
CA PHE A 253 18.17 17.25 12.16
C PHE A 253 19.32 17.75 11.29
N SER A 254 20.55 17.56 11.74
CA SER A 254 21.75 17.95 10.99
C SER A 254 22.16 16.90 9.95
N LYS A 255 21.84 15.62 10.20
CA LYS A 255 22.10 14.50 9.30
C LYS A 255 21.22 13.28 9.65
N PRO A 256 20.96 12.37 8.68
CA PRO A 256 20.40 11.05 8.98
C PRO A 256 21.42 10.13 9.66
N LEU A 257 20.94 9.00 10.20
CA LEU A 257 21.78 7.92 10.71
C LEU A 257 22.70 7.34 9.61
N LYS A 258 22.19 7.20 8.38
CA LYS A 258 22.94 6.82 7.18
C LYS A 258 22.35 7.54 5.97
N ALA A 259 23.20 8.04 5.06
CA ALA A 259 22.76 8.72 3.85
C ALA A 259 21.92 7.83 2.93
N SER A 260 22.21 6.53 2.87
CA SER A 260 21.50 5.54 2.04
C SER A 260 20.04 5.29 2.47
N LEU A 261 19.62 5.77 3.64
CA LEU A 261 18.24 5.62 4.15
C LEU A 261 17.28 6.63 3.54
N LEU A 262 17.81 7.69 2.92
CA LEU A 262 17.05 8.78 2.35
C LEU A 262 17.32 8.91 0.86
N THR A 263 16.33 9.45 0.15
CA THR A 263 16.44 9.89 -1.24
C THR A 263 16.06 11.36 -1.34
N GLU A 264 16.75 12.08 -2.20
CA GLU A 264 16.60 13.52 -2.41
C GLU A 264 16.03 13.79 -3.80
N HIS A 265 15.03 14.67 -3.88
CA HIS A 265 14.29 14.95 -5.11
C HIS A 265 14.08 16.45 -5.27
N GLU A 266 14.30 16.98 -6.47
CA GLU A 266 14.01 18.39 -6.76
C GLU A 266 12.49 18.65 -6.61
N ASP A 267 12.13 19.68 -5.83
CA ASP A 267 10.75 20.08 -5.57
C ASP A 267 10.50 21.53 -6.03
N HIS A 268 9.81 21.65 -7.17
CA HIS A 268 9.43 22.92 -7.79
C HIS A 268 7.94 23.25 -7.61
N ARG A 269 7.24 22.59 -6.68
CA ARG A 269 5.78 22.82 -6.46
C ARG A 269 5.45 24.25 -6.05
N ILE A 270 6.42 24.98 -5.48
CA ILE A 270 6.27 26.39 -5.12
C ILE A 270 7.11 27.26 -6.08
N PRO A 271 6.48 28.07 -6.94
CA PRO A 271 7.21 28.93 -7.87
C PRO A 271 8.20 29.86 -7.16
N GLY A 272 9.47 29.82 -7.59
CA GLY A 272 10.55 30.67 -7.05
C GLY A 272 11.09 30.23 -5.69
N ARG A 273 10.75 29.03 -5.22
CA ARG A 273 11.30 28.42 -4.00
C ARG A 273 11.69 26.98 -4.28
N ASP A 274 12.80 26.80 -4.97
CA ASP A 274 13.37 25.48 -5.20
C ASP A 274 13.81 24.88 -3.86
N ARG A 275 13.38 23.65 -3.61
CA ARG A 275 13.69 22.88 -2.40
C ARG A 275 14.09 21.48 -2.79
N ILE A 276 14.76 20.79 -1.88
CA ILE A 276 15.05 19.37 -2.03
C ILE A 276 14.13 18.59 -1.10
N GLU A 277 13.19 17.85 -1.68
CA GLU A 277 12.30 16.93 -0.98
C GLU A 277 13.09 15.71 -0.52
N VAL A 278 12.83 15.30 0.72
CA VAL A 278 13.45 14.13 1.35
C VAL A 278 12.39 13.04 1.54
N ARG A 279 12.70 11.84 1.04
CA ARG A 279 11.90 10.62 1.20
C ARG A 279 12.72 9.49 1.78
N THR A 280 12.06 8.50 2.38
CA THR A 280 12.72 7.24 2.77
C THR A 280 13.10 6.43 1.53
N SER A 281 14.21 5.67 1.60
CA SER A 281 14.65 4.82 0.50
C SER A 281 13.74 3.62 0.29
N GLU A 282 13.37 2.91 1.36
CA GLU A 282 12.58 1.66 1.29
C GLU A 282 11.10 1.93 1.01
N THR A 283 10.43 2.76 1.84
CA THR A 283 8.98 2.97 1.75
C THR A 283 8.57 4.10 0.81
N GLN A 284 9.51 4.97 0.42
CA GLN A 284 9.30 6.15 -0.43
C GLN A 284 8.28 7.15 0.13
N ILE A 285 8.06 7.14 1.45
CA ILE A 285 7.20 8.13 2.11
C ILE A 285 7.86 9.51 2.11
N HIS A 286 7.06 10.55 1.99
CA HIS A 286 7.52 11.92 2.18
C HIS A 286 7.82 12.18 3.65
N LEU A 287 9.04 12.67 3.93
CA LEU A 287 9.46 13.08 5.27
C LEU A 287 9.41 14.60 5.43
N GLY A 288 9.92 15.34 4.44
CA GLY A 288 10.03 16.79 4.50
C GLY A 288 11.03 17.32 3.48
N HIS A 289 11.85 18.30 3.87
CA HIS A 289 12.84 18.93 3.00
C HIS A 289 14.18 19.12 3.70
N VAL A 290 15.25 19.18 2.91
CA VAL A 290 16.61 19.53 3.38
C VAL A 290 17.02 20.91 2.87
N PHE A 291 17.71 21.66 3.73
CA PHE A 291 18.18 23.02 3.47
C PHE A 291 19.65 23.19 3.89
N GLU A 292 20.35 24.16 3.30
CA GLU A 292 21.76 24.49 3.59
C GLU A 292 21.93 25.59 4.67
N ASP A 293 20.89 25.81 5.48
CA ASP A 293 20.84 26.83 6.55
C ASP A 293 21.01 26.23 7.96
N GLY A 294 21.60 25.03 8.05
CA GLY A 294 21.84 24.34 9.31
C GLY A 294 23.10 24.80 10.06
N PRO A 295 23.36 24.25 11.26
CA PRO A 295 24.54 24.58 12.06
C PRO A 295 25.83 24.22 11.33
N ALA A 296 26.69 25.22 11.09
CA ALA A 296 27.93 25.05 10.34
C ALA A 296 28.91 24.07 10.98
N ASP A 297 28.94 23.99 12.31
CA ASP A 297 29.74 23.05 13.10
C ASP A 297 29.24 21.60 13.01
N ARG A 298 28.04 21.38 12.46
CA ARG A 298 27.41 20.06 12.27
C ARG A 298 27.20 19.69 10.79
N GLY A 299 27.87 20.38 9.87
CA GLY A 299 27.83 20.11 8.43
C GLY A 299 26.95 21.07 7.62
N GLY A 300 26.28 22.03 8.25
CA GLY A 300 25.54 23.09 7.55
C GLY A 300 24.19 22.68 6.96
N LEU A 301 23.78 21.42 7.09
CA LEU A 301 22.49 20.93 6.61
C LEU A 301 21.42 20.98 7.69
N ARG A 302 20.18 21.21 7.27
CA ARG A 302 18.97 21.14 8.08
C ARG A 302 17.93 20.27 7.40
N TYR A 303 17.77 19.05 7.89
CA TYR A 303 16.68 18.14 7.56
C TYR A 303 15.46 18.54 8.37
N CYS A 304 14.55 19.30 7.75
CA CYS A 304 13.29 19.77 8.32
C CYS A 304 12.18 18.76 8.03
N MET A 305 11.91 17.86 8.98
CA MET A 305 11.02 16.71 8.78
C MET A 305 9.66 16.96 9.42
N ASN A 306 8.62 16.29 8.92
CA ASN A 306 7.31 16.27 9.58
C ASN A 306 7.33 15.22 10.70
N SER A 307 6.82 15.56 11.87
CA SER A 307 6.58 14.61 12.97
C SER A 307 5.62 13.52 12.56
N ALA A 308 4.58 13.85 11.78
CA ALA A 308 3.61 12.90 11.25
C ALA A 308 4.20 11.83 10.29
N ALA A 309 5.46 11.99 9.86
CA ALA A 309 6.16 10.97 9.08
C ALA A 309 7.10 10.10 9.93
N LEU A 310 7.24 10.41 11.23
CA LEU A 310 8.18 9.79 12.14
C LEU A 310 7.45 9.15 13.32
N ARG A 311 8.11 8.19 13.95
CA ARG A 311 7.77 7.71 15.30
C ARG A 311 9.00 7.83 16.17
N PHE A 312 8.87 8.50 17.31
CA PHE A 312 9.97 8.57 18.26
C PHE A 312 10.03 7.30 19.12
N VAL A 313 11.24 6.74 19.29
CA VAL A 313 11.51 5.61 20.18
C VAL A 313 12.48 6.11 21.26
N PRO A 314 11.99 6.31 22.50
CA PRO A 314 12.84 6.75 23.60
C PRO A 314 13.97 5.74 23.86
N ARG A 315 15.14 6.23 24.23
CA ARG A 315 16.33 5.42 24.54
C ARG A 315 16.08 4.33 25.56
N SER A 316 15.15 4.54 26.50
CA SER A 316 14.74 3.54 27.50
C SER A 316 13.95 2.36 26.93
N GLN A 317 13.35 2.51 25.74
CA GLN A 317 12.51 1.51 25.07
C GLN A 317 13.20 0.84 23.88
N MET A 318 14.29 1.43 23.36
CA MET A 318 15.01 0.95 22.18
C MET A 318 15.37 -0.54 22.23
N GLU A 319 15.95 -1.03 23.33
CA GLU A 319 16.33 -2.46 23.46
C GLU A 319 15.10 -3.37 23.37
N ALA A 320 14.03 -3.03 24.11
CA ALA A 320 12.81 -3.81 24.17
C ALA A 320 12.04 -3.83 22.84
N GLU A 321 12.17 -2.77 22.05
CA GLU A 321 11.58 -2.67 20.71
C GLU A 321 12.49 -3.21 19.59
N GLY A 322 13.66 -3.78 19.91
CA GLY A 322 14.56 -4.39 18.93
C GLY A 322 15.53 -3.41 18.26
N TYR A 323 15.66 -2.19 18.77
CA TYR A 323 16.59 -1.16 18.31
C TYR A 323 17.89 -1.09 19.12
N GLY A 324 18.24 -2.14 19.88
CA GLY A 324 19.44 -2.18 20.72
C GLY A 324 20.73 -1.87 19.95
N ALA A 325 20.83 -2.30 18.69
CA ALA A 325 21.97 -2.01 17.81
C ALA A 325 22.18 -0.50 17.53
N TRP A 326 21.18 0.34 17.75
CA TRP A 326 21.22 1.78 17.49
C TRP A 326 21.47 2.62 18.76
N ILE A 327 21.55 1.99 19.93
CA ILE A 327 21.87 2.65 21.20
C ILE A 327 23.17 3.49 21.12
N PRO A 328 24.28 2.99 20.54
CA PRO A 328 25.51 3.77 20.43
C PRO A 328 25.33 5.08 19.66
N ALA A 329 24.43 5.10 18.66
CA ALA A 329 24.12 6.30 17.88
C ALA A 329 23.37 7.37 18.69
N VAL A 330 22.84 7.03 19.86
CA VAL A 330 22.20 7.96 20.81
C VAL A 330 23.15 8.33 21.95
N ASP A 331 23.83 7.35 22.53
CA ASP A 331 24.68 7.55 23.70
C ASP A 331 26.04 8.19 23.34
N GLY A 332 26.49 8.05 22.09
CA GLY A 332 27.75 8.65 21.61
C GLY A 332 28.98 7.86 21.95
N GLU A 333 28.83 6.56 22.16
CA GLU A 333 29.95 5.66 22.31
C GLU A 333 30.63 5.51 20.94
N ALA A 334 31.96 5.66 20.92
CA ALA A 334 32.77 5.69 19.72
C ALA A 334 32.74 4.32 19.01
N GLY A 335 31.77 4.14 18.13
CA GLY A 335 31.71 3.08 17.15
C GLY A 335 30.67 3.49 16.13
N GLU A 336 31.08 3.74 14.88
CA GLU A 336 30.15 3.66 13.76
C GLU A 336 29.36 2.35 13.95
N PRO A 337 28.01 2.37 13.91
CA PRO A 337 27.28 1.12 13.89
C PRO A 337 27.79 0.38 12.66
N ALA A 338 28.51 -0.71 12.89
CA ALA A 338 29.19 -1.43 11.83
C ALA A 338 28.18 -1.71 10.71
N ASP A 339 28.68 -1.79 9.48
CA ASP A 339 27.94 -2.35 8.35
C ASP A 339 27.52 -3.78 8.68
N TYR A 340 26.44 -3.92 9.44
CA TYR A 340 25.74 -5.16 9.69
C TYR A 340 24.75 -5.33 8.55
N CYS A 341 25.29 -5.69 7.39
CA CYS A 341 24.53 -6.42 6.39
C CYS A 341 24.21 -7.80 7.00
N ALA A 342 22.92 -8.08 7.20
CA ALA A 342 22.38 -9.42 7.31
C ALA A 342 21.33 -9.60 6.22
#